data_AF-A0A3L7P0T8-F1
#
_entry.id   AF-A0A3L7P0T8-F1
#
_cell.length_a   1.000
_cell.length_b   1.000
_cell.length_c   1.000
_cell.angle_alpha   90.00
_cell.angle_beta   90.00
_cell.angle_gamma   90.00
#
_symmetry.space_group_name_H-M   'P 1'
#
loop_
_entity.id
_entity.type
_entity.pdbx_description
1 polymer ?
#
loop_
_entity_poly.entity_id
_entity_poly.type
_entity_poly.pdbx_seq_one_letter_code
_entity_poly.pdbx_strand_id
1 'polypeptide(L)'
;MKRISLAITATLLLAGCGEAPTPREADRVEQEAAPQYAPLNITVKDLNEPLTEAEVASFVDLMKSLPGGKPPEFSPVTTGAKVQGLHLDQAMQAWRGAVRDALTVKTLMTGWSPRSQARQILGVRKVSGPALASLMLRMSCTVGMEALGGRRQVAAQRVITDDKIQSIIMVIQRMHKSGEPIADSYWQGLEEAVSLSEYLNILLELPESNQTVIAAYRDELKSILPDQSKMVTPQEKRENSQIVPVRFDDLAPPKPQPKRVRSGQTSR
;
A
#
# COMPACT_ATOMS: atom_id res chain seq x y z
N MET A 1 7.07 57.58 -11.02
CA MET A 1 6.09 58.67 -11.28
C MET A 1 4.73 58.20 -10.79
N LYS A 2 4.24 58.76 -9.67
CA LYS A 2 3.03 59.62 -9.58
C LYS A 2 1.70 58.95 -10.04
N ARG A 3 0.94 58.42 -9.06
CA ARG A 3 -0.40 58.87 -8.60
C ARG A 3 -1.49 59.13 -9.66
N ILE A 4 -2.66 58.47 -9.52
CA ILE A 4 -3.99 59.04 -9.14
C ILE A 4 -5.19 58.24 -9.68
N SER A 5 -6.15 58.08 -8.77
CA SER A 5 -7.50 57.54 -8.85
C SER A 5 -8.42 58.20 -9.89
N LEU A 6 -9.54 57.53 -10.22
CA LEU A 6 -10.80 58.23 -10.46
C LEU A 6 -11.97 57.48 -9.80
N ALA A 7 -12.62 58.17 -8.88
CA ALA A 7 -13.94 57.86 -8.36
C ALA A 7 -15.00 58.53 -9.26
N ILE A 8 -16.15 57.89 -9.43
CA ILE A 8 -17.39 58.58 -9.80
C ILE A 8 -18.46 58.16 -8.80
N THR A 9 -19.00 59.18 -8.14
CA THR A 9 -19.94 59.12 -7.03
C THR A 9 -21.38 59.24 -7.55
N ALA A 10 -22.27 58.50 -6.87
CA ALA A 10 -23.73 58.48 -6.82
C ALA A 10 -24.56 59.68 -7.33
N THR A 11 -25.77 59.40 -7.87
CA THR A 11 -27.10 59.82 -7.32
C THR A 11 -28.20 59.01 -8.06
N LEU A 12 -29.00 58.13 -7.45
CA LEU A 12 -30.20 58.28 -6.59
C LEU A 12 -31.42 58.95 -7.26
N LEU A 13 -32.50 58.16 -7.35
CA LEU A 13 -33.94 58.47 -7.20
C LEU A 13 -34.81 57.99 -8.37
N LEU A 14 -35.63 56.98 -8.10
CA LEU A 14 -37.08 57.07 -8.33
C LEU A 14 -37.76 56.11 -7.35
N ALA A 15 -38.50 56.72 -6.42
CA ALA A 15 -39.39 56.06 -5.49
C ALA A 15 -40.59 55.46 -6.25
N GLY A 16 -40.92 54.22 -5.92
CA GLY A 16 -42.19 53.58 -6.24
C GLY A 16 -42.63 52.77 -5.03
N CYS A 17 -43.55 53.34 -4.25
CA CYS A 17 -44.28 52.65 -3.19
C CYS A 17 -45.12 51.54 -3.83
N GLY A 18 -44.79 50.29 -3.51
CA GLY A 18 -45.60 49.12 -3.82
C GLY A 18 -45.64 48.25 -2.58
N GLU A 19 -46.85 48.01 -2.08
CA GLU A 19 -47.20 47.20 -0.93
C GLU A 19 -46.42 45.88 -0.88
N ALA A 20 -45.85 45.55 0.28
CA ALA A 20 -45.15 44.29 0.50
C ALA A 20 -46.12 43.11 0.33
N PRO A 21 -45.88 42.17 -0.60
CA PRO A 21 -46.61 40.92 -0.58
C PRO A 21 -46.14 40.12 0.64
N THR A 22 -47.09 39.73 1.46
CA THR A 22 -46.95 38.80 2.58
C THR A 22 -46.13 37.58 2.11
N PRO A 23 -45.09 37.15 2.85
CA PRO A 23 -44.36 35.94 2.48
C PRO A 23 -45.32 34.75 2.49
N ARG A 24 -45.64 34.22 1.31
CA ARG A 24 -46.29 32.92 1.19
C ARG A 24 -45.37 31.86 1.80
N GLU A 25 -45.91 31.05 2.69
CA GLU A 25 -45.31 29.86 3.33
C GLU A 25 -44.95 28.72 2.34
N ALA A 26 -44.62 29.03 1.09
CA ALA A 26 -44.39 28.06 0.03
C ALA A 26 -43.04 28.31 -0.66
N ASP A 27 -41.98 28.34 0.13
CA ASP A 27 -40.61 28.00 -0.31
C ASP A 27 -39.85 27.41 0.89
N ARG A 28 -40.49 26.46 1.58
CA ARG A 28 -39.73 25.38 2.22
C ARG A 28 -39.21 24.50 1.09
N VAL A 29 -38.14 24.94 0.43
CA VAL A 29 -37.18 23.99 -0.08
C VAL A 29 -36.83 23.15 1.13
N GLU A 30 -37.28 21.89 1.13
CA GLU A 30 -36.78 20.87 2.04
C GLU A 30 -35.26 20.91 1.88
N GLN A 31 -34.62 21.66 2.78
CA GLN A 31 -33.21 21.52 3.06
C GLN A 31 -33.15 20.11 3.65
N GLU A 32 -33.01 19.10 2.77
CA GLU A 32 -32.69 17.73 3.16
C GLU A 32 -31.58 17.87 4.18
N ALA A 33 -31.92 17.59 5.45
CA ALA A 33 -30.99 17.69 6.53
C ALA A 33 -29.80 16.82 6.14
N ALA A 34 -28.65 17.44 5.87
CA ALA A 34 -27.45 16.72 5.49
C ALA A 34 -27.29 15.58 6.50
N PRO A 35 -27.15 14.32 6.05
CA PRO A 35 -27.16 13.17 6.96
C PRO A 35 -26.20 13.43 8.12
N GLN A 36 -26.76 13.50 9.33
CA GLN A 36 -25.99 13.76 10.54
C GLN A 36 -25.20 12.51 10.88
N TYR A 37 -24.01 12.41 10.32
CA TYR A 37 -23.09 11.34 10.66
C TYR A 37 -22.48 11.58 12.03
N ALA A 38 -22.51 10.57 12.90
CA ALA A 38 -21.80 10.62 14.17
C ALA A 38 -20.28 10.66 13.94
N PRO A 39 -19.52 11.44 14.75
CA PRO A 39 -18.06 11.38 14.75
C PRO A 39 -17.55 9.98 15.03
N LEU A 40 -16.50 9.56 14.32
CA LEU A 40 -15.86 8.27 14.52
C LEU A 40 -14.57 8.42 15.33
N ASN A 41 -14.33 7.51 16.27
CA ASN A 41 -13.12 7.49 17.07
C ASN A 41 -12.01 6.72 16.34
N ILE A 42 -11.43 7.34 15.31
CA ILE A 42 -10.28 6.81 14.57
C ILE A 42 -9.10 7.75 14.80
N THR A 43 -8.06 7.23 15.44
CA THR A 43 -6.83 7.99 15.75
C THR A 43 -5.63 7.44 14.98
N VAL A 44 -4.58 8.24 14.87
CA VAL A 44 -3.29 7.78 14.35
C VAL A 44 -2.67 6.82 15.36
N LYS A 45 -2.20 5.68 14.89
CA LYS A 45 -1.53 4.64 15.67
C LYS A 45 -0.38 4.01 14.88
N ASP A 46 0.60 3.49 15.60
CA ASP A 46 1.70 2.76 14.98
C ASP A 46 1.23 1.39 14.47
N LEU A 47 1.99 0.81 13.54
CA LEU A 47 1.61 -0.43 12.86
C LEU A 47 1.48 -1.63 13.83
N ASN A 48 2.31 -1.66 14.87
CA ASN A 48 2.34 -2.70 15.89
C ASN A 48 1.31 -2.49 17.01
N GLU A 49 0.49 -1.44 16.96
CA GLU A 49 -0.61 -1.28 17.91
C GLU A 49 -1.80 -2.17 17.56
N PRO A 50 -2.48 -2.75 18.58
CA PRO A 50 -3.59 -3.65 18.34
C PRO A 50 -4.79 -2.92 17.70
N LEU A 51 -5.44 -3.62 16.78
CA LEU A 51 -6.76 -3.27 16.28
C LEU A 51 -7.81 -3.54 17.35
N THR A 52 -8.74 -2.62 17.53
CA THR A 52 -9.91 -2.84 18.39
C THR A 52 -11.16 -3.08 17.55
N GLU A 53 -12.14 -3.77 18.12
CA GLU A 53 -13.45 -3.96 17.48
C GLU A 53 -14.11 -2.62 17.11
N ALA A 54 -14.00 -1.62 17.98
CA ALA A 54 -14.53 -0.28 17.74
C ALA A 54 -13.88 0.40 16.53
N GLU A 55 -12.58 0.20 16.30
CA GLU A 55 -11.88 0.72 15.13
C GLU A 55 -12.36 0.05 13.84
N VAL A 56 -12.49 -1.28 13.84
CA VAL A 56 -12.97 -2.02 12.67
C VAL A 56 -14.43 -1.71 12.36
N ALA A 57 -15.30 -1.62 13.38
CA ALA A 57 -16.67 -1.17 13.22
C ALA A 57 -16.75 0.26 12.65
N SER A 58 -15.94 1.18 13.19
CA SER A 58 -15.84 2.56 12.69
C SER A 58 -15.37 2.61 11.24
N PHE A 59 -14.44 1.75 10.86
CA PHE A 59 -14.00 1.64 9.47
C PHE A 59 -15.12 1.16 8.55
N VAL A 60 -15.82 0.09 8.91
CA VAL A 60 -16.93 -0.45 8.12
C VAL A 60 -18.02 0.60 7.94
N ASP A 61 -18.39 1.32 9.00
CA ASP A 61 -19.37 2.41 8.95
C ASP A 61 -18.90 3.57 8.05
N LEU A 62 -17.62 3.95 8.16
CA LEU A 62 -17.02 4.96 7.29
C LEU A 62 -17.09 4.55 5.82
N MET A 63 -16.71 3.31 5.49
CA MET A 63 -16.68 2.81 4.11
C MET A 63 -18.09 2.80 3.50
N LYS A 64 -19.10 2.34 4.26
CA LYS A 64 -20.52 2.40 3.83
C LYS A 64 -21.00 3.80 3.52
N SER A 65 -20.40 4.81 4.14
CA SER A 65 -20.76 6.22 3.94
C SER A 65 -20.03 6.88 2.78
N LEU A 66 -18.91 6.31 2.34
CA LEU A 66 -18.10 6.87 1.27
C LEU A 66 -18.68 6.57 -0.12
N PRO A 67 -18.44 7.45 -1.11
CA PRO A 67 -18.93 7.23 -2.48
C PRO A 67 -18.42 5.90 -3.04
N GLY A 68 -19.35 5.02 -3.43
CA GLY A 68 -19.02 3.71 -3.98
C GLY A 68 -18.42 2.72 -2.98
N GLY A 69 -18.52 2.97 -1.68
CA GLY A 69 -18.05 2.04 -0.66
C GLY A 69 -16.52 1.95 -0.52
N LYS A 70 -15.79 2.91 -1.09
CA LYS A 70 -14.34 2.85 -1.22
C LYS A 70 -13.64 3.99 -0.49
N PRO A 71 -12.48 3.73 0.13
CA PRO A 71 -11.64 4.79 0.67
C PRO A 71 -11.12 5.68 -0.49
N PRO A 72 -10.78 6.95 -0.21
CA PRO A 72 -10.06 7.74 -1.19
C PRO A 72 -8.77 7.03 -1.60
N GLU A 73 -8.46 7.06 -2.89
CA GLU A 73 -7.26 6.40 -3.41
C GLU A 73 -6.00 7.07 -2.84
N PHE A 74 -5.08 6.22 -2.36
CA PHE A 74 -3.71 6.62 -2.07
C PHE A 74 -2.86 6.44 -3.31
N SER A 75 -1.83 7.28 -3.45
CA SER A 75 -0.88 7.15 -4.55
C SER A 75 -0.22 5.77 -4.51
N PRO A 76 -0.03 5.11 -5.67
CA PRO A 76 0.72 3.85 -5.70
C PRO A 76 2.14 4.10 -5.20
N VAL A 77 2.59 3.25 -4.28
CA VAL A 77 3.94 3.32 -3.73
C VAL A 77 4.82 2.35 -4.49
N THR A 78 5.87 2.85 -5.13
CA THR A 78 6.90 2.02 -5.74
C THR A 78 7.97 1.71 -4.71
N THR A 79 8.12 0.44 -4.37
CA THR A 79 9.28 -0.05 -3.62
C THR A 79 10.45 -0.22 -4.57
N GLY A 80 11.53 0.52 -4.34
CA GLY A 80 12.76 0.40 -5.12
C GLY A 80 13.84 1.31 -4.57
N ALA A 81 15.03 0.78 -4.37
CA ALA A 81 16.18 1.54 -3.94
C ALA A 81 17.23 1.59 -5.06
N LYS A 82 17.85 2.76 -5.25
CA LYS A 82 18.99 2.87 -6.17
C LYS A 82 20.21 2.25 -5.50
N VAL A 83 20.58 1.04 -5.93
CA VAL A 83 21.69 0.26 -5.34
C VAL A 83 22.95 0.19 -6.21
N GLN A 84 23.00 0.94 -7.32
CA GLN A 84 24.16 0.98 -8.20
C GLN A 84 25.41 1.42 -7.45
N GLY A 85 26.46 0.60 -7.51
CA GLY A 85 27.74 0.86 -6.85
C GLY A 85 27.79 0.57 -5.34
N LEU A 86 26.69 0.08 -4.74
CA LEU A 86 26.67 -0.33 -3.34
C LEU A 86 27.27 -1.73 -3.14
N HIS A 87 27.85 -1.95 -1.98
CA HIS A 87 28.17 -3.29 -1.52
C HIS A 87 26.90 -4.09 -1.20
N LEU A 88 26.99 -5.42 -1.22
CA LEU A 88 25.86 -6.33 -1.03
C LEU A 88 25.05 -6.03 0.23
N ASP A 89 25.71 -5.84 1.37
CA ASP A 89 25.04 -5.53 2.64
C ASP A 89 24.34 -4.18 2.60
N GLN A 90 24.94 -3.17 1.96
CA GLN A 90 24.34 -1.85 1.80
C GLN A 90 23.13 -1.89 0.87
N ALA A 91 23.20 -2.64 -0.24
CA ALA A 91 22.08 -2.86 -1.14
C ALA A 91 20.91 -3.53 -0.41
N MET A 92 21.19 -4.58 0.38
CA MET A 92 20.17 -5.25 1.19
C MET A 92 19.52 -4.32 2.20
N GLN A 93 20.29 -3.50 2.92
CA GLN A 93 19.74 -2.51 3.85
C GLN A 93 18.88 -1.46 3.13
N ALA A 94 19.31 -1.01 1.94
CA ALA A 94 18.55 -0.06 1.14
C ALA A 94 17.20 -0.63 0.70
N TRP A 95 17.13 -1.89 0.27
CA TRP A 95 15.87 -2.54 -0.08
C TRP A 95 14.95 -2.74 1.12
N ARG A 96 15.49 -3.19 2.27
CA ARG A 96 14.70 -3.29 3.51
C ARG A 96 14.12 -1.93 3.93
N GLY A 97 14.95 -0.89 3.88
CA GLY A 97 14.53 0.48 4.14
C GLY A 97 13.41 0.93 3.20
N ALA A 98 13.54 0.67 1.90
CA ALA A 98 12.51 1.02 0.92
C ALA A 98 11.16 0.33 1.20
N VAL A 99 11.16 -0.93 1.64
CA VAL A 99 9.93 -1.62 2.04
C VAL A 99 9.31 -0.99 3.29
N ARG A 100 10.11 -0.68 4.32
CA ARG A 100 9.60 -0.01 5.52
C ARG A 100 9.06 1.38 5.23
N ASP A 101 9.78 2.18 4.46
CA ASP A 101 9.37 3.53 4.08
C ASP A 101 8.07 3.51 3.29
N ALA A 102 7.86 2.50 2.45
CA ALA A 102 6.64 2.33 1.68
C ALA A 102 5.41 2.07 2.56
N LEU A 103 5.60 1.42 3.71
CA LEU A 103 4.54 1.05 4.66
C LEU A 103 4.46 2.02 5.84
N THR A 104 4.49 3.33 5.56
CA THR A 104 4.29 4.38 6.56
C THR A 104 3.08 5.24 6.24
N VAL A 105 2.46 5.81 7.29
CA VAL A 105 1.39 6.81 7.14
C VAL A 105 1.85 7.98 6.29
N LYS A 106 3.08 8.45 6.50
CA LYS A 106 3.68 9.56 5.73
C LYS A 106 3.70 9.25 4.23
N THR A 107 4.17 8.07 3.84
CA THR A 107 4.27 7.69 2.44
C THR A 107 2.89 7.50 1.81
N LEU A 108 1.95 6.83 2.49
CA LEU A 108 0.57 6.69 2.02
C LEU A 108 -0.09 8.06 1.81
N MET A 109 0.17 9.01 2.69
CA MET A 109 -0.38 10.36 2.60
C MET A 109 0.24 11.22 1.48
N THR A 110 1.30 10.75 0.83
CA THR A 110 1.96 11.49 -0.26
C THR A 110 1.03 11.57 -1.46
N GLY A 111 0.64 12.80 -1.84
CA GLY A 111 -0.31 13.03 -2.93
C GLY A 111 -1.76 12.74 -2.57
N TRP A 112 -2.08 12.48 -1.30
CA TRP A 112 -3.45 12.22 -0.88
C TRP A 112 -4.33 13.47 -1.03
N SER A 113 -5.33 13.38 -1.91
CA SER A 113 -6.27 14.46 -2.18
C SER A 113 -7.67 13.88 -2.41
N PRO A 114 -8.48 13.72 -1.35
CA PRO A 114 -9.83 13.20 -1.49
C PRO A 114 -10.70 14.16 -2.32
N ARG A 115 -11.54 13.60 -3.19
CA ARG A 115 -12.56 14.32 -3.95
C ARG A 115 -13.55 15.03 -3.00
N SER A 116 -14.22 16.06 -3.48
CA SER A 116 -15.09 16.95 -2.67
C SER A 116 -16.07 16.19 -1.76
N GLN A 117 -16.79 15.21 -2.30
CA GLN A 117 -17.76 14.43 -1.54
C GLN A 117 -17.12 13.58 -0.44
N ALA A 118 -16.05 12.84 -0.75
CA ALA A 118 -15.31 12.06 0.25
C ALA A 118 -14.70 12.95 1.33
N ARG A 119 -14.19 14.13 0.96
CA ARG A 119 -13.65 15.12 1.90
C ARG A 119 -14.73 15.65 2.84
N GLN A 120 -15.93 15.92 2.33
CA GLN A 120 -17.06 16.34 3.16
C GLN A 120 -17.43 15.26 4.18
N ILE A 121 -17.57 14.00 3.76
CA ILE A 121 -17.91 12.88 4.65
C ILE A 121 -16.84 12.70 5.74
N LEU A 122 -15.55 12.69 5.37
CA LEU A 122 -14.44 12.63 6.32
C LEU A 122 -14.48 13.80 7.32
N GLY A 123 -14.81 15.01 6.85
CA GLY A 123 -14.96 16.20 7.67
C GLY A 123 -16.09 16.09 8.70
N VAL A 124 -17.29 15.67 8.27
CA VAL A 124 -18.45 15.48 9.18
C VAL A 124 -18.17 14.36 10.19
N ARG A 125 -17.58 13.25 9.73
CA ARG A 125 -17.19 12.09 10.55
C ARG A 125 -15.97 12.38 11.45
N LYS A 126 -15.34 13.55 11.33
CA LYS A 126 -14.11 13.96 12.04
C LYS A 126 -12.91 13.00 11.87
N VAL A 127 -12.80 12.36 10.70
CA VAL A 127 -11.70 11.43 10.41
C VAL A 127 -10.61 12.14 9.62
N SER A 128 -9.42 12.22 10.20
CA SER A 128 -8.25 12.76 9.51
C SER A 128 -7.65 11.73 8.54
N GLY A 129 -6.97 12.21 7.50
CA GLY A 129 -6.24 11.34 6.58
C GLY A 129 -5.21 10.45 7.23
N PRO A 130 -4.31 10.99 8.07
CA PRO A 130 -3.34 10.18 8.79
C PRO A 130 -3.98 9.08 9.63
N ALA A 131 -5.13 9.35 10.26
CA ALA A 131 -5.85 8.37 11.06
C ALA A 131 -6.47 7.26 10.18
N LEU A 132 -7.08 7.63 9.05
CA LEU A 132 -7.58 6.66 8.07
C LEU A 132 -6.45 5.81 7.48
N ALA A 133 -5.32 6.43 7.10
CA ALA A 133 -4.17 5.74 6.54
C ALA A 133 -3.53 4.76 7.54
N SER A 134 -3.38 5.16 8.81
CA SER A 134 -2.91 4.27 9.88
C SER A 134 -3.82 3.06 10.06
N LEU A 135 -5.15 3.27 10.12
CA LEU A 135 -6.11 2.18 10.26
C LEU A 135 -6.10 1.26 9.04
N MET A 136 -6.10 1.82 7.83
CA MET A 136 -6.02 1.04 6.59
C MET A 136 -4.74 0.23 6.48
N LEU A 137 -3.60 0.77 6.88
CA LEU A 137 -2.34 0.04 6.91
C LEU A 137 -2.41 -1.16 7.86
N ARG A 138 -2.84 -0.96 9.11
CA ARG A 138 -3.00 -2.03 10.11
C ARG A 138 -3.96 -3.13 9.65
N MET A 139 -5.12 -2.78 9.10
CA MET A 139 -6.06 -3.77 8.58
C MET A 139 -5.51 -4.49 7.35
N SER A 140 -4.90 -3.76 6.40
CA SER A 140 -4.36 -4.36 5.16
C SER A 140 -3.24 -5.34 5.47
N CYS A 141 -2.35 -5.02 6.39
CA CYS A 141 -1.29 -5.94 6.82
C CYS A 141 -1.86 -7.15 7.57
N THR A 142 -2.88 -6.95 8.42
CA THR A 142 -3.54 -8.07 9.13
C THR A 142 -4.23 -9.02 8.13
N VAL A 143 -4.93 -8.46 7.15
CA VAL A 143 -5.58 -9.20 6.06
C VAL A 143 -4.55 -9.91 5.17
N GLY A 144 -3.43 -9.26 4.86
CA GLY A 144 -2.32 -9.88 4.14
C GLY A 144 -1.74 -11.07 4.92
N MET A 145 -1.62 -10.98 6.24
CA MET A 145 -1.22 -12.10 7.08
C MET A 145 -2.21 -13.27 7.02
N GLU A 146 -3.53 -13.01 7.08
CA GLU A 146 -4.54 -14.07 6.90
C GLU A 146 -4.47 -14.73 5.52
N ALA A 147 -4.31 -13.92 4.46
CA ALA A 147 -4.21 -14.41 3.08
C ALA A 147 -2.98 -15.31 2.86
N LEU A 148 -1.89 -15.09 3.60
CA LEU A 148 -0.71 -15.95 3.61
C LEU A 148 -0.84 -17.19 4.51
N GLY A 149 -2.04 -17.46 5.03
CA GLY A 149 -2.34 -18.62 5.86
C GLY A 149 -2.15 -18.38 7.37
N GLY A 150 -1.91 -17.13 7.80
CA GLY A 150 -1.74 -16.77 9.19
C GLY A 150 -0.29 -16.76 9.67
N ARG A 151 -0.11 -16.39 10.95
CA ARG A 151 1.22 -16.10 11.54
C ARG A 151 2.23 -17.25 11.40
N ARG A 152 1.80 -18.50 11.60
CA ARG A 152 2.69 -19.67 11.53
C ARG A 152 3.23 -19.86 10.11
N GLN A 153 2.38 -19.71 9.10
CA GLN A 153 2.73 -19.85 7.69
C GLN A 153 3.62 -18.69 7.25
N VAL A 154 3.31 -17.46 7.68
CA VAL A 154 4.18 -16.28 7.47
C VAL A 154 5.56 -16.50 8.06
N ALA A 155 5.66 -17.00 9.30
CA ALA A 155 6.93 -17.30 9.94
C ALA A 155 7.73 -18.38 9.19
N ALA A 156 7.06 -19.46 8.74
CA ALA A 156 7.71 -20.49 7.93
C ALA A 156 8.19 -19.96 6.58
N GLN A 157 7.37 -19.16 5.90
CA GLN A 157 7.72 -18.55 4.62
C GLN A 157 8.90 -17.59 4.75
N ARG A 158 9.00 -16.88 5.88
CA ARG A 158 10.14 -16.00 6.16
C ARG A 158 11.45 -16.80 6.25
N VAL A 159 11.46 -17.91 6.98
CA VAL A 159 12.66 -18.78 7.09
C VAL A 159 13.10 -19.27 5.70
N ILE A 160 12.15 -19.76 4.89
CA ILE A 160 12.42 -20.19 3.50
C ILE A 160 13.01 -19.03 2.66
N THR A 161 12.48 -17.82 2.85
CA THR A 161 12.95 -16.63 2.13
C THR A 161 14.35 -16.21 2.60
N ASP A 162 14.64 -16.29 3.89
CA ASP A 162 15.97 -16.00 4.46
C ASP A 162 17.02 -17.02 3.95
N ASP A 163 16.68 -18.30 3.85
CA ASP A 163 17.55 -19.33 3.25
C ASP A 163 17.81 -19.06 1.76
N LYS A 164 16.80 -18.57 1.03
CA LYS A 164 16.95 -18.15 -0.38
C LYS A 164 17.90 -16.96 -0.51
N ILE A 165 17.80 -15.97 0.38
CA ILE A 165 18.72 -14.82 0.42
C ILE A 165 20.16 -15.32 0.58
N GLN A 166 20.42 -16.19 1.58
CA GLN A 166 21.76 -16.73 1.81
C GLN A 166 22.30 -17.49 0.60
N SER A 167 21.45 -18.28 -0.05
CA SER A 167 21.82 -19.03 -1.26
C SER A 167 22.25 -18.10 -2.40
N ILE A 168 21.52 -17.01 -2.64
CA ILE A 168 21.86 -16.03 -3.69
C ILE A 168 23.16 -15.28 -3.33
N ILE A 169 23.32 -14.87 -2.07
CA ILE A 169 24.55 -14.23 -1.58
C ILE A 169 25.77 -15.12 -1.83
N MET A 170 25.68 -16.42 -1.52
CA MET A 170 26.78 -17.36 -1.74
C MET A 170 27.16 -17.48 -3.22
N VAL A 171 26.18 -17.46 -4.12
CA VAL A 171 26.43 -17.48 -5.57
C VAL A 171 27.13 -16.20 -6.01
N ILE A 172 26.61 -15.03 -5.62
CA ILE A 172 27.20 -13.72 -5.93
C ILE A 172 28.65 -13.64 -5.43
N GLN A 173 28.91 -14.07 -4.19
CA GLN A 173 30.26 -14.07 -3.61
C GLN A 173 31.21 -15.01 -4.35
N ARG A 174 30.73 -16.17 -4.82
CA ARG A 174 31.54 -17.11 -5.61
C ARG A 174 31.91 -16.51 -6.97
N MET A 175 30.94 -15.89 -7.66
CA MET A 175 31.17 -15.23 -8.95
C MET A 175 32.16 -14.07 -8.78
N HIS A 176 32.00 -13.27 -7.73
CA HIS A 176 32.93 -12.19 -7.41
C HIS A 176 34.37 -12.70 -7.18
N LYS A 177 34.55 -13.78 -6.41
CA LYS A 177 35.86 -14.40 -6.16
C LYS A 177 36.51 -15.00 -7.42
N SER A 178 35.70 -15.49 -8.36
CA SER A 178 36.17 -16.08 -9.62
C SER A 178 36.37 -15.05 -10.74
N GLY A 179 35.96 -13.80 -10.51
CA GLY A 179 36.01 -12.74 -11.53
C GLY A 179 34.92 -12.88 -12.61
N GLU A 180 33.94 -13.74 -12.40
CA GLU A 180 32.81 -13.90 -13.30
C GLU A 180 31.83 -12.70 -13.17
N PRO A 181 31.30 -12.18 -14.28
CA PRO A 181 30.30 -11.11 -14.23
C PRO A 181 29.02 -11.62 -13.58
N ILE A 182 28.55 -10.91 -12.55
CA ILE A 182 27.29 -11.24 -11.87
C ILE A 182 26.13 -10.83 -12.78
N ALA A 183 25.30 -11.78 -13.18
CA ALA A 183 24.12 -11.50 -13.99
C ALA A 183 23.08 -10.66 -13.21
N ASP A 184 22.41 -9.73 -13.89
CA ASP A 184 21.38 -8.86 -13.32
C ASP A 184 20.25 -9.65 -12.64
N SER A 185 19.94 -10.85 -13.14
CA SER A 185 18.92 -11.73 -12.56
C SER A 185 19.23 -12.14 -11.11
N TYR A 186 20.51 -12.23 -10.72
CA TYR A 186 20.86 -12.51 -9.32
C TYR A 186 20.62 -11.31 -8.41
N TRP A 187 20.89 -10.09 -8.91
CA TRP A 187 20.59 -8.86 -8.18
C TRP A 187 19.09 -8.65 -8.03
N GLN A 188 18.31 -8.87 -9.09
CA GLN A 188 16.84 -8.81 -9.05
C GLN A 188 16.26 -9.87 -8.11
N GLY A 189 16.73 -11.11 -8.22
CA GLY A 189 16.28 -12.19 -7.33
C GLY A 189 16.61 -11.93 -5.86
N LEU A 190 17.73 -11.26 -5.58
CA LEU A 190 18.09 -10.85 -4.22
C LEU A 190 17.20 -9.71 -3.74
N GLU A 191 16.95 -8.68 -4.56
CA GLU A 191 16.05 -7.57 -4.24
C GLU A 191 14.67 -8.08 -3.86
N GLU A 192 14.10 -8.98 -4.66
CA GLU A 192 12.78 -9.59 -4.40
C GLU A 192 12.77 -10.39 -3.10
N ALA A 193 13.79 -11.23 -2.88
CA ALA A 193 13.85 -12.07 -1.68
C ALA A 193 14.02 -11.23 -0.41
N VAL A 194 14.88 -10.20 -0.45
CA VAL A 194 15.08 -9.26 0.67
C VAL A 194 13.81 -8.46 0.93
N SER A 195 13.14 -7.97 -0.11
CA SER A 195 11.91 -7.20 0.01
C SER A 195 10.77 -8.05 0.59
N LEU A 196 10.64 -9.29 0.13
CA LEU A 196 9.66 -10.24 0.67
C LEU A 196 9.97 -10.59 2.13
N SER A 197 11.22 -10.89 2.47
CA SER A 197 11.62 -11.18 3.86
C SER A 197 11.28 -10.01 4.78
N GLU A 198 11.55 -8.77 4.35
CA GLU A 198 11.22 -7.58 5.14
C GLU A 198 9.72 -7.38 5.28
N TYR A 199 8.94 -7.59 4.22
CA TYR A 199 7.49 -7.54 4.30
C TYR A 199 6.94 -8.57 5.30
N LEU A 200 7.44 -9.82 5.26
CA LEU A 200 7.04 -10.87 6.20
C LEU A 200 7.44 -10.51 7.64
N ASN A 201 8.61 -9.88 7.87
CA ASN A 201 8.99 -9.36 9.18
C ASN A 201 7.99 -8.33 9.69
N ILE A 202 7.61 -7.36 8.86
CA ILE A 202 6.61 -6.34 9.19
C ILE A 202 5.27 -6.96 9.55
N LEU A 203 4.84 -8.01 8.82
CA LEU A 203 3.63 -8.74 9.20
C LEU A 203 3.79 -9.38 10.58
N LEU A 204 4.93 -10.01 10.88
CA LEU A 204 5.17 -10.65 12.18
C LEU A 204 5.24 -9.66 13.36
N GLU A 205 5.47 -8.37 13.11
CA GLU A 205 5.40 -7.29 14.12
C GLU A 205 3.97 -6.98 14.57
N LEU A 206 2.95 -7.41 13.81
CA LEU A 206 1.55 -7.18 14.16
C LEU A 206 1.11 -7.99 15.39
N PRO A 207 0.28 -7.43 16.28
CA PRO A 207 -0.35 -8.16 17.37
C PRO A 207 -1.23 -9.31 16.89
N GLU A 208 -1.15 -10.46 17.54
CA GLU A 208 -1.95 -11.65 17.19
C GLU A 208 -3.45 -11.41 17.35
N SER A 209 -3.84 -10.57 18.31
CA SER A 209 -5.23 -10.18 18.56
C SER A 209 -5.91 -9.55 17.34
N ASN A 210 -5.13 -8.96 16.41
CA ASN A 210 -5.67 -8.32 15.22
C ASN A 210 -6.43 -9.32 14.32
N GLN A 211 -5.94 -10.56 14.22
CA GLN A 211 -6.62 -11.59 13.41
C GLN A 211 -8.00 -11.92 13.98
N THR A 212 -8.12 -12.05 15.30
CA THR A 212 -9.40 -12.31 15.96
C THR A 212 -10.41 -11.19 15.69
N VAL A 213 -9.96 -9.94 15.79
CA VAL A 213 -10.82 -8.78 15.54
C VAL A 213 -11.25 -8.74 14.07
N ILE A 214 -10.33 -8.93 13.11
CA ILE A 214 -10.67 -8.93 11.68
C ILE A 214 -11.60 -10.11 11.32
N ALA A 215 -11.39 -11.29 11.89
CA ALA A 215 -12.23 -12.46 11.65
C ALA A 215 -13.70 -12.22 12.06
N ALA A 216 -13.94 -11.45 13.13
CA ALA A 216 -15.28 -11.11 13.60
C ALA A 216 -16.07 -10.21 12.61
N TYR A 217 -15.38 -9.48 11.72
CA TYR A 217 -15.97 -8.57 10.72
C TYR A 217 -15.76 -9.06 9.28
N ARG A 218 -15.41 -10.34 9.09
CA ARG A 218 -14.99 -10.88 7.80
C ARG A 218 -16.05 -10.68 6.72
N ASP A 219 -17.32 -10.88 7.04
CA ASP A 219 -18.40 -10.80 6.06
C ASP A 219 -18.66 -9.37 5.59
N GLU A 220 -18.58 -8.39 6.49
CA GLU A 220 -18.66 -6.97 6.14
C GLU A 220 -17.46 -6.54 5.30
N LEU A 221 -16.26 -6.97 5.70
CA LEU A 221 -15.01 -6.60 5.06
C LEU A 221 -14.86 -7.20 3.65
N LYS A 222 -15.48 -8.35 3.34
CA LYS A 222 -15.46 -8.96 1.99
C LYS A 222 -15.92 -8.00 0.88
N SER A 223 -16.85 -7.10 1.19
CA SER A 223 -17.41 -6.13 0.22
C SER A 223 -16.56 -4.87 0.04
N ILE A 224 -15.62 -4.64 0.97
CA ILE A 224 -14.83 -3.41 1.11
C ILE A 224 -13.38 -3.65 0.69
N LEU A 225 -12.82 -4.79 1.11
CA LEU A 225 -11.43 -5.16 0.86
C LEU A 225 -11.28 -5.89 -0.47
N PRO A 226 -10.07 -5.90 -1.07
CA PRO A 226 -9.79 -6.70 -2.24
C PRO A 226 -10.13 -8.17 -1.98
N ASP A 227 -10.73 -8.82 -2.99
CA ASP A 227 -11.07 -10.25 -2.94
C ASP A 227 -9.80 -11.08 -2.66
N GLN A 228 -9.73 -11.68 -1.48
CA GLN A 228 -8.58 -12.46 -1.04
C GLN A 228 -8.35 -13.70 -1.92
N SER A 229 -9.38 -14.21 -2.62
CA SER A 229 -9.20 -15.29 -3.60
C SER A 229 -8.42 -14.86 -4.85
N LYS A 230 -8.35 -13.54 -5.08
CA LYS A 230 -7.57 -12.89 -6.14
C LYS A 230 -6.32 -12.20 -5.62
N MET A 231 -6.03 -12.28 -4.30
CA MET A 231 -4.68 -12.01 -3.81
C MET A 231 -3.82 -13.16 -4.30
N VAL A 232 -3.37 -12.97 -5.54
CA VAL A 232 -2.27 -13.73 -6.11
C VAL A 232 -1.19 -13.72 -5.05
N THR A 233 -0.74 -14.91 -4.62
CA THR A 233 0.58 -15.04 -3.99
C THR A 233 1.51 -14.15 -4.80
N PRO A 234 2.43 -13.39 -4.17
CA PRO A 234 3.32 -12.49 -4.90
C PRO A 234 3.77 -13.10 -6.25
N GLN A 235 4.00 -14.41 -6.28
CA GLN A 235 4.38 -15.31 -7.37
C GLN A 235 3.74 -15.19 -8.76
N GLU A 236 2.59 -14.58 -8.98
CA GLU A 236 2.00 -14.61 -10.33
C GLU A 236 1.59 -13.22 -10.87
N LYS A 237 2.37 -12.79 -11.88
CA LYS A 237 2.25 -11.63 -12.76
C LYS A 237 3.00 -10.38 -12.31
N ARG A 238 4.03 -10.00 -13.09
CA ARG A 238 3.98 -8.71 -13.80
C ARG A 238 5.07 -8.49 -14.84
N GLU A 239 4.62 -8.01 -16.00
CA GLU A 239 5.40 -7.24 -16.98
C GLU A 239 5.75 -5.82 -16.49
N ASN A 240 5.48 -5.45 -15.23
CA ASN A 240 5.84 -4.14 -14.65
C ASN A 240 5.84 -4.18 -13.10
N SER A 241 6.89 -4.75 -12.50
CA SER A 241 7.24 -4.62 -11.07
C SER A 241 6.06 -4.70 -10.09
N GLN A 242 5.54 -5.91 -9.90
CA GLN A 242 4.95 -6.35 -8.63
C GLN A 242 5.74 -7.59 -8.24
N ILE A 243 6.10 -7.70 -6.96
CA ILE A 243 6.93 -8.77 -6.41
C ILE A 243 6.31 -10.11 -6.81
N VAL A 244 6.97 -10.84 -7.72
CA VAL A 244 6.51 -12.09 -8.36
C VAL A 244 7.67 -13.06 -8.42
N PRO A 245 7.75 -14.04 -7.49
CA PRO A 245 8.72 -15.09 -7.63
C PRO A 245 8.54 -15.87 -8.92
N VAL A 246 9.55 -15.75 -9.76
CA VAL A 246 9.88 -16.68 -10.82
C VAL A 246 9.87 -18.11 -10.26
N ARG A 247 9.15 -19.03 -10.93
CA ARG A 247 9.34 -20.47 -10.72
C ARG A 247 10.75 -20.82 -11.18
N PHE A 248 11.65 -21.06 -10.24
CA PHE A 248 13.08 -21.22 -10.48
C PHE A 248 13.52 -22.68 -10.67
N ASP A 249 12.60 -23.60 -10.92
CA ASP A 249 12.95 -24.99 -11.28
C ASP A 249 13.80 -25.05 -12.59
N ASP A 250 13.88 -23.94 -13.35
CA ASP A 250 14.70 -23.81 -14.56
C ASP A 250 16.12 -23.20 -14.35
N LEU A 251 16.52 -22.84 -13.12
CA LEU A 251 17.88 -22.31 -12.84
C LEU A 251 18.85 -23.35 -12.26
N ALA A 252 18.65 -24.63 -12.57
CA ALA A 252 19.72 -25.59 -12.38
C ALA A 252 20.93 -25.19 -13.26
N PRO A 253 22.18 -25.21 -12.74
CA PRO A 253 23.35 -25.02 -13.58
C PRO A 253 23.30 -26.06 -14.71
N PRO A 254 23.67 -25.70 -15.96
CA PRO A 254 23.69 -26.66 -17.05
C PRO A 254 24.52 -27.86 -16.60
N LYS A 255 23.93 -29.07 -16.66
CA LYS A 255 24.66 -30.31 -16.38
C LYS A 255 25.96 -30.27 -17.21
N PRO A 256 27.13 -30.54 -16.61
CA PRO A 256 28.37 -30.54 -17.37
C PRO A 256 28.21 -31.49 -18.54
N GLN A 257 28.28 -30.95 -19.76
CA GLN A 257 28.25 -31.78 -20.95
C GLN A 257 29.41 -32.77 -20.85
N PRO A 258 29.18 -34.08 -21.04
CA PRO A 258 30.27 -35.03 -21.06
C PRO A 258 31.24 -34.58 -22.16
N LYS A 259 32.50 -34.32 -21.77
CA LYS A 259 33.59 -34.00 -22.70
C LYS A 259 33.54 -35.05 -23.80
N ARG A 260 33.17 -34.64 -25.00
CA ARG A 260 33.25 -35.47 -26.20
C ARG A 260 34.73 -35.80 -26.36
N VAL A 261 35.13 -37.00 -25.92
CA VAL A 261 36.45 -37.54 -26.19
C VAL A 261 36.56 -37.59 -27.70
N ARG A 262 37.36 -36.69 -28.26
CA ARG A 262 37.83 -36.80 -29.64
C ARG A 262 38.66 -38.06 -29.70
N SER A 263 38.06 -39.17 -30.09
CA SER A 263 38.75 -40.35 -30.59
C SER A 263 39.49 -39.93 -31.85
N GLY A 264 40.73 -39.50 -31.67
CA GLY A 264 41.67 -39.27 -32.75
C GLY A 264 41.90 -40.58 -33.50
N GLN A 265 41.60 -40.51 -34.80
CA GLN A 265 42.12 -41.35 -35.88
C GLN A 265 43.41 -42.12 -35.53
N THR A 266 43.31 -43.44 -35.61
CA THR A 266 44.42 -44.31 -36.01
C THR A 266 43.97 -45.11 -37.22
N SER A 267 44.54 -44.80 -38.38
CA SER A 267 44.69 -45.64 -39.57
C SER A 267 45.56 -44.83 -40.55
N ARG A 268 46.85 -45.16 -40.58
CA ARG A 268 47.53 -45.96 -41.62
C ARG A 268 47.66 -45.20 -42.93
#